data_AF-A0A1V6FMZ2-F1
#
_entry.id   AF-A0A1V6FMZ2-F1
#
_cell.length_a   1.000
_cell.length_b   1.000
_cell.length_c   1.000
_cell.angle_alpha   90.00
_cell.angle_beta   90.00
_cell.angle_gamma   90.00
#
_symmetry.space_group_name_H-M   'P 1'
#
loop_
_entity.id
_entity.type
_entity.pdbx_description
1 polymer ?
#
loop_
_entity_poly.entity_id
_entity_poly.type
_entity_poly.pdbx_seq_one_letter_code
_entity_poly.pdbx_strand_id
1 'polypeptide(L)'
;MTTPTTRLTGLLAAIALPTWAQSPAGPPAPDPCRTEVSKFEQAIGFIRQTQGNQAAADLKEELLPAKVENDILFKDGYCGLARYLREKKLNK
;
A
#
# COMPACT_ATOMS: atom_id res chain seq x y z
N MET A 1 -1.17 40.48 61.71
CA MET A 1 -1.20 41.71 60.89
C MET A 1 -1.18 41.25 59.43
N THR A 2 -2.36 41.08 58.82
CA THR A 2 -3.07 42.03 57.90
C THR A 2 -2.73 41.79 56.43
N THR A 3 -3.72 41.23 55.70
CA THR A 3 -3.98 41.28 54.23
C THR A 3 -4.02 42.73 53.71
N PRO A 4 -3.83 43.01 52.39
CA PRO A 4 -4.83 42.84 51.30
C PRO A 4 -4.23 42.33 49.96
N THR A 5 -4.91 41.61 49.05
CA THR A 5 -6.21 41.76 48.36
C THR A 5 -6.16 42.61 47.07
N THR A 6 -6.33 41.91 45.93
CA THR A 6 -6.90 42.33 44.62
C THR A 6 -5.98 42.85 43.51
N ARG A 7 -6.10 42.18 42.34
CA ARG A 7 -6.36 42.67 40.96
C ARG A 7 -5.64 41.71 39.99
N LEU A 8 -6.19 41.23 38.88
CA LEU A 8 -7.18 41.79 37.97
C LEU A 8 -7.77 40.62 37.16
N THR A 9 -9.07 40.69 36.89
CA THR A 9 -9.86 39.79 36.07
C THR A 9 -9.28 39.72 34.64
N GLY A 10 -8.62 38.61 34.29
CA GLY A 10 -8.15 38.33 32.94
C GLY A 10 -9.28 37.74 32.10
N LEU A 11 -9.89 38.55 31.24
CA LEU A 11 -10.84 38.14 30.20
C LEU A 11 -10.07 37.31 29.15
N LEU A 12 -9.99 35.98 29.33
CA LEU A 12 -9.45 35.07 28.31
C LEU A 12 -10.53 34.84 27.25
N ALA A 13 -10.42 35.60 26.16
CA ALA A 13 -11.16 35.39 24.94
C ALA A 13 -10.94 33.96 24.44
N ALA A 14 -12.01 33.15 24.45
CA ALA A 14 -12.03 31.82 23.87
C ALA A 14 -11.87 31.94 22.35
N ILE A 15 -10.65 31.77 21.86
CA ILE A 15 -10.36 31.61 20.45
C ILE A 15 -10.81 30.18 20.10
N ALA A 16 -12.05 30.05 19.62
CA ALA A 16 -12.54 28.83 19.01
C ALA A 16 -11.81 28.63 17.67
N LEU A 17 -10.60 28.09 17.73
CA LEU A 17 -9.90 27.60 16.56
C LEU A 17 -10.68 26.38 16.06
N PRO A 18 -11.12 26.34 14.79
CA PRO A 18 -11.67 25.12 14.23
C PRO A 18 -10.56 24.08 14.24
N THR A 19 -10.75 23.02 15.02
CA THR A 19 -9.87 21.86 14.99
C THR A 19 -10.07 21.19 13.63
N TRP A 20 -9.25 21.57 12.66
CA TRP A 20 -9.14 20.80 11.43
C TRP A 20 -8.40 19.54 11.85
N ALA A 21 -9.14 18.42 11.86
CA ALA A 21 -8.58 17.11 12.07
C ALA A 21 -7.51 16.86 11.00
N GLN A 22 -6.28 17.21 11.33
CA GLN A 22 -5.11 16.72 10.61
C GLN A 22 -5.03 15.24 10.96
N SER A 23 -5.75 14.40 10.20
CA SER A 23 -5.43 12.98 10.17
C SER A 23 -3.93 12.89 9.91
N PRO A 24 -3.14 12.30 10.81
CA PRO A 24 -1.74 12.06 10.50
C PRO A 24 -1.76 11.24 9.23
N ALA A 25 -1.14 11.76 8.17
CA ALA A 25 -0.90 11.01 6.96
C ALA A 25 0.04 9.86 7.36
N GLY A 26 -0.56 8.78 7.85
CA GLY A 26 0.11 7.51 8.03
C GLY A 26 0.66 7.05 6.68
N PRO A 27 1.64 6.14 6.68
CA PRO A 27 2.14 5.58 5.43
C PRO A 27 0.95 5.15 4.55
N PRO A 28 1.00 5.44 3.24
CA PRO A 28 -0.10 5.11 2.34
C PRO A 28 -0.44 3.62 2.52
N ALA A 29 -1.73 3.34 2.71
CA ALA A 29 -2.18 1.97 2.85
C ALA A 29 -1.64 1.12 1.68
N PRO A 30 -1.21 -0.12 1.92
CA PRO A 30 -0.62 -0.95 0.87
C PRO A 30 -1.60 -1.08 -0.30
N ASP A 31 -1.11 -0.82 -1.50
CA ASP A 31 -1.88 -0.96 -2.74
C ASP A 31 -2.38 -2.42 -2.85
N PRO A 32 -3.71 -2.65 -2.79
CA PRO A 32 -4.25 -4.00 -2.76
C PRO A 32 -3.92 -4.79 -4.03
N CYS A 33 -3.74 -4.13 -5.16
CA CYS A 33 -3.36 -4.76 -6.41
C CYS A 33 -1.91 -5.25 -6.37
N ARG A 34 -1.01 -4.47 -5.76
CA ARG A 34 0.38 -4.89 -5.55
C ARG A 34 0.48 -6.09 -4.61
N THR A 35 -0.38 -6.17 -3.59
CA THR A 35 -0.43 -7.34 -2.71
C THR A 35 -0.77 -8.61 -3.49
N GLU A 36 -1.72 -8.58 -4.42
CA GLU A 36 -2.05 -9.75 -5.24
C GLU A 36 -0.92 -10.16 -6.18
N VAL A 37 -0.25 -9.18 -6.81
CA VAL A 37 0.94 -9.45 -7.65
C VAL A 37 2.08 -10.04 -6.81
N SER A 38 2.26 -9.57 -5.57
CA SER A 38 3.34 -10.06 -4.71
C SER A 38 3.21 -11.54 -4.34
N LYS A 39 2.00 -12.09 -4.24
CA LYS A 39 1.79 -13.53 -3.97
C LYS A 39 2.33 -14.40 -5.11
N PHE A 40 2.03 -14.00 -6.35
CA PHE A 40 2.56 -14.68 -7.54
C PHE A 40 4.09 -14.62 -7.58
N GLU A 41 4.65 -13.43 -7.38
CA GLU A 41 6.12 -13.24 -7.39
C GLU A 41 6.82 -14.00 -6.25
N GLN A 42 6.18 -14.13 -5.07
CA GLN A 42 6.68 -14.98 -3.99
C GLN A 42 6.70 -16.45 -4.37
N ALA A 43 5.66 -16.95 -5.04
CA ALA A 43 5.62 -18.33 -5.53
C ALA A 43 6.72 -18.59 -6.56
N ILE A 44 6.90 -17.71 -7.56
CA ILE A 44 8.01 -17.80 -8.51
C ILE A 44 9.37 -17.71 -7.79
N GLY A 45 9.49 -16.85 -6.77
CA GLY A 45 10.66 -16.74 -5.93
C GLY A 45 11.00 -18.03 -5.18
N PHE A 46 10.00 -18.76 -4.70
CA PHE A 46 10.17 -20.07 -4.07
C PHE A 46 10.67 -21.12 -5.08
N ILE A 47 10.10 -21.16 -6.29
CA ILE A 47 10.56 -22.04 -7.36
C ILE A 47 12.01 -21.73 -7.72
N ARG A 48 12.37 -20.44 -7.78
CA ARG A 48 13.76 -20.02 -8.03
C ARG A 48 14.72 -20.55 -6.96
N GLN A 49 14.31 -20.51 -5.69
CA GLN A 49 15.14 -20.98 -4.57
C GLN A 49 15.27 -22.51 -4.54
N THR A 50 14.22 -23.24 -4.93
CA THR A 50 14.16 -24.70 -4.80
C THR A 50 14.57 -25.47 -6.07
N GLN A 51 14.31 -24.90 -7.24
CA GLN A 51 14.51 -25.54 -8.56
C GLN A 51 15.46 -24.75 -9.47
N GLY A 52 15.85 -23.54 -9.08
CA GLY A 52 16.82 -22.71 -9.79
C GLY A 52 16.20 -21.67 -10.72
N ASN A 53 17.08 -20.79 -11.23
CA ASN A 53 16.68 -19.62 -12.01
C ASN A 53 15.93 -19.97 -13.31
N GLN A 54 16.39 -21.00 -14.03
CA GLN A 54 15.77 -21.38 -15.31
C GLN A 54 14.35 -21.89 -15.11
N ALA A 55 14.13 -22.80 -14.15
CA ALA A 55 12.81 -23.34 -13.85
C ALA A 55 11.80 -22.24 -13.46
N ALA A 56 12.24 -21.25 -12.68
CA ALA A 56 11.40 -20.11 -12.32
C ALA A 56 11.09 -19.20 -13.50
N ALA A 57 12.06 -18.98 -14.39
CA ALA A 57 11.87 -18.17 -15.59
C ALA A 57 10.91 -18.85 -16.57
N ASP A 58 11.08 -20.14 -16.83
CA ASP A 58 10.22 -20.93 -17.72
C ASP A 58 8.78 -20.97 -17.18
N LEU A 59 8.61 -21.22 -15.88
CA LEU A 59 7.30 -21.24 -15.25
C LEU A 59 6.64 -19.85 -15.27
N LYS A 60 7.40 -18.77 -15.02
CA LYS A 60 6.86 -17.40 -15.12
C LYS A 60 6.43 -17.09 -16.54
N GLU A 61 7.23 -17.43 -17.55
CA GLU A 61 6.89 -17.20 -18.95
C GLU A 61 5.65 -18.01 -19.40
N GLU A 62 5.48 -19.24 -18.90
CA GLU A 62 4.29 -20.05 -19.17
C GLU A 62 3.00 -19.44 -18.58
N LEU A 63 3.06 -18.99 -17.31
CA LEU A 63 1.89 -18.52 -16.57
C LEU A 63 1.55 -17.04 -16.85
N LEU A 64 2.59 -16.22 -16.99
CA LEU A 64 2.52 -14.78 -17.21
C LEU A 64 3.65 -14.37 -18.17
N PRO A 65 3.45 -14.55 -19.49
CA PRO A 65 4.45 -14.19 -20.49
C PRO A 65 4.86 -12.73 -20.35
N ALA A 66 6.15 -12.43 -20.48
CA ALA A 66 6.67 -11.07 -20.29
C ALA A 66 5.96 -10.03 -21.18
N LYS A 67 5.57 -10.42 -22.40
CA LYS A 67 4.79 -9.54 -23.30
C LYS A 67 3.41 -9.22 -22.72
N VAL A 68 2.72 -10.21 -22.17
CA VAL A 68 1.39 -10.05 -21.57
C VAL A 68 1.48 -9.20 -20.31
N GLU A 69 2.47 -9.45 -19.45
CA GLU A 69 2.75 -8.63 -18.27
C GLU A 69 2.95 -7.16 -18.65
N ASN A 70 3.83 -6.87 -19.62
CA ASN A 70 4.10 -5.51 -20.08
C ASN A 70 2.87 -4.86 -20.73
N ASP A 71 2.14 -5.57 -21.59
CA ASP A 71 0.94 -5.05 -22.24
C ASP A 71 -0.14 -4.68 -21.22
N ILE A 72 -0.32 -5.49 -20.16
CA ILE A 72 -1.28 -5.21 -19.08
C ILE A 72 -0.80 -4.05 -18.20
N LEU A 73 0.47 -4.06 -17.78
CA LEU A 73 1.02 -2.99 -16.95
C LEU A 73 0.95 -1.64 -17.65
N PHE A 74 1.17 -1.60 -18.97
CA PHE A 74 1.09 -0.39 -19.77
C PHE A 74 -0.35 0.14 -19.89
N LYS A 75 -1.33 -0.75 -20.09
CA LYS A 75 -2.74 -0.37 -20.33
C LYS A 75 -3.54 -0.15 -19.05
N ASP A 76 -3.41 -1.08 -18.11
CA ASP A 76 -4.29 -1.21 -16.94
C ASP A 76 -3.53 -1.12 -15.60
N GLY A 77 -2.20 -1.00 -15.65
CA GLY A 77 -1.36 -0.93 -14.46
C GLY A 77 -1.40 -2.19 -13.58
N TYR A 78 -0.97 -2.05 -12.32
CA TYR A 78 -0.92 -3.15 -11.36
C TYR A 78 -2.28 -3.77 -11.05
N CYS A 79 -3.36 -3.00 -11.14
CA CYS A 79 -4.72 -3.53 -10.91
C CYS A 79 -5.22 -4.38 -12.08
N GLY A 80 -4.87 -4.04 -13.32
CA GLY A 80 -5.09 -4.93 -14.45
C GLY A 80 -4.33 -6.24 -14.30
N LEU A 81 -3.08 -6.17 -13.86
CA LEU A 81 -2.26 -7.36 -13.65
C LEU A 81 -2.83 -8.23 -12.52
N ALA A 82 -3.23 -7.63 -11.40
CA ALA A 82 -3.90 -8.32 -10.30
C ALA A 82 -5.22 -8.99 -10.73
N ARG A 83 -5.99 -8.34 -11.63
CA ARG A 83 -7.18 -8.95 -12.23
C ARG A 83 -6.81 -10.18 -13.06
N TYR A 84 -5.83 -10.07 -13.96
CA TYR A 84 -5.36 -11.19 -14.78
C TYR A 84 -4.91 -12.37 -13.91
N LEU A 85 -4.10 -12.11 -12.88
CA LEU A 85 -3.62 -13.15 -11.96
C LEU A 85 -4.77 -13.83 -11.21
N ARG A 86 -5.81 -13.08 -10.79
CA ARG A 86 -7.02 -13.64 -10.16
C ARG A 86 -7.80 -14.54 -11.12
N GLU A 87 -8.03 -14.09 -12.34
CA GLU A 87 -8.75 -14.85 -13.37
C GLU A 87 -8.04 -16.15 -13.72
N LYS A 88 -6.70 -16.12 -13.73
CA LYS A 88 -5.83 -17.28 -13.95
C LYS A 88 -5.55 -18.10 -12.68
N LYS A 89 -6.04 -17.66 -11.50
CA LYS A 89 -5.82 -18.29 -10.19
C LYS A 89 -4.33 -18.41 -9.80
N LEU A 90 -3.51 -17.45 -10.21
CA LEU A 90 -2.06 -17.41 -10.02
C LEU A 90 -1.63 -16.66 -8.74
N ASN A 91 -2.57 -16.11 -8.00
CA ASN A 91 -2.35 -15.27 -6.81
C ASN A 91 -2.82 -15.94 -5.50
N LYS A 92 -2.79 -17.27 -5.45
CA LYS A 92 -3.29 -18.05 -4.30
C LYS A 92 -2.18 -18.48 -3.37
#